data_AF-A0A948G4N2-F1
#
_entry.id   AF-A0A948G4N2-F1
#
_cell.length_a   1.000
_cell.length_b   1.000
_cell.length_c   1.000
_cell.angle_alpha   90.00
_cell.angle_beta   90.00
_cell.angle_gamma   90.00
#
_symmetry.space_group_name_H-M   'P 1'
#
loop_
_entity.id
_entity.type
_entity.pdbx_description
1 polymer ?
#
loop_
_entity_poly.entity_id
_entity_poly.type
_entity_poly.pdbx_seq_one_letter_code
_entity_poly.pdbx_strand_id
1 'polypeptide(L)' 'GQVAAGRFGDPAELGEYCAFLCSVQAGFITGQNLLIDGGKYPGTF' A
#
# COMPACT_ATOMS: atom_id res chain seq x y z
N GLY A 1 4.00 -4.03 -17.76
CA GLY A 1 5.17 -4.46 -16.98
C GLY A 1 4.65 -5.32 -15.85
N GLN A 2 5.10 -6.57 -15.78
CA GLN A 2 4.57 -7.58 -14.88
C GLN A 2 4.94 -7.23 -13.42
N VAL A 3 3.98 -7.26 -12.50
CA VAL A 3 4.17 -7.14 -11.05
C VAL A 3 3.81 -8.48 -10.40
N ALA A 4 4.31 -8.77 -9.20
CA ALA A 4 4.05 -10.05 -8.53
C ALA A 4 2.55 -10.32 -8.33
N ALA A 5 1.76 -9.27 -8.08
CA ALA A 5 0.31 -9.35 -7.97
C ALA A 5 -0.42 -9.75 -9.28
N GLY A 6 0.26 -9.74 -10.43
CA GLY A 6 -0.31 -10.17 -11.72
C GLY A 6 -1.41 -9.27 -12.30
N ARG A 7 -1.72 -8.14 -11.66
CA ARG A 7 -2.73 -7.17 -12.08
C ARG A 7 -2.27 -5.73 -11.85
N PHE A 8 -2.95 -4.79 -12.49
CA PHE A 8 -2.85 -3.38 -12.09
C PHE A 8 -3.56 -3.15 -10.76
N GLY A 9 -3.14 -2.08 -10.08
CA GLY A 9 -3.85 -1.61 -8.92
C GLY A 9 -5.19 -0.98 -9.29
N ASP A 10 -6.17 -1.13 -8.41
CA ASP A 10 -7.45 -0.44 -8.45
C ASP A 10 -7.36 0.83 -7.59
N PRO A 11 -7.66 2.04 -8.11
CA PRO A 11 -7.67 3.25 -7.31
C PRO A 11 -8.50 3.17 -6.02
N ALA A 12 -9.56 2.38 -5.99
CA ALA A 12 -10.37 2.17 -4.78
C ALA A 12 -9.57 1.50 -3.65
N GLU A 13 -8.68 0.55 -3.96
CA GLU A 13 -7.88 -0.16 -2.96
C GLU A 13 -6.87 0.77 -2.27
N LEU A 14 -6.33 1.74 -3.00
CA LEU A 14 -5.49 2.80 -2.44
C LEU A 14 -6.31 3.76 -1.57
N GLY A 15 -7.54 4.08 -1.99
CA GLY A 15 -8.47 4.91 -1.21
C GLY A 15 -8.83 4.29 0.13
N GLU A 16 -9.16 2.99 0.14
CA GLU A 16 -9.42 2.22 1.35
C GLU A 16 -8.19 2.19 2.28
N TYR A 17 -7.00 2.00 1.72
CA TYR A 17 -5.76 2.03 2.50
C TYR A 17 -5.49 3.40 3.14
N CYS A 18 -5.72 4.48 2.39
CA CYS A 18 -5.63 5.85 2.92
C CYS A 18 -6.63 6.08 4.06
N ALA A 19 -7.89 5.65 3.88
CA ALA A 19 -8.91 5.75 4.90
C ALA A 19 -8.53 4.96 6.18
N PHE A 20 -7.94 3.78 6.03
CA PHE A 20 -7.38 3.02 7.15
C PHE A 20 -6.30 3.80 7.89
N LEU A 21 -5.35 4.44 7.20
CA LEU A 21 -4.31 5.25 7.84
C LEU A 21 -4.86 6.46 8.61
N CYS A 22 -6.01 7.01 8.20
CA CYS A 22 -6.69 8.08 8.93
C CYS A 22 -7.57 7.58 10.10
N SER A 23 -7.71 6.27 10.27
CA SER A 23 -8.59 5.66 11.27
C SER A 23 -7.93 5.54 12.65
N VAL A 24 -8.74 5.25 13.67
CA VAL A 24 -8.23 4.99 15.04
C VAL A 24 -7.38 3.72 15.12
N GLN A 25 -7.58 2.78 14.20
CA GLN A 25 -6.84 1.52 14.14
C GLN A 25 -5.38 1.73 13.77
N ALA A 26 -5.06 2.81 13.04
CA ALA A 26 -3.71 3.16 12.64
C ALA A 26 -2.99 4.10 13.64
N GLY A 27 -3.53 4.30 14.85
CA GLY A 27 -3.03 5.28 15.83
C GLY A 27 -1.58 5.10 16.29
N PHE A 28 -0.92 3.98 15.95
CA PHE A 28 0.50 3.73 16.25
C PHE A 28 1.40 3.70 15.00
N ILE A 29 0.87 4.04 13.83
CA ILE A 29 1.61 4.08 12.56
C ILE A 29 1.95 5.54 12.24
N THR A 30 3.24 5.89 12.29
CA THR A 30 3.72 7.23 11.93
C THR A 30 5.15 7.18 11.41
N GLY A 31 5.52 8.15 10.57
CA GLY A 31 6.86 8.26 9.99
C GLY A 31 7.28 7.11 9.07
N GLN A 32 6.32 6.31 8.57
CA GLN A 32 6.57 5.16 7.71
C GLN A 32 6.32 5.51 6.24
N ASN A 33 7.12 4.93 5.35
CA ASN A 33 6.79 4.83 3.93
C ASN A 33 6.25 3.43 3.69
N LEU A 34 4.94 3.33 3.40
CA LEU A 34 4.28 2.05 3.19
C LEU A 34 4.04 1.88 1.70
N LEU A 35 4.72 0.90 1.11
CA LEU A 35 4.72 0.69 -0.34
C LEU A 35 3.53 -0.18 -0.78
N ILE A 36 2.72 0.34 -1.71
CA ILE A 36 1.60 -0.38 -2.32
C ILE A 36 1.81 -0.42 -3.84
N ASP A 37 2.59 -1.38 -4.33
CA ASP A 37 3.00 -1.41 -5.73
C ASP A 37 2.79 -2.77 -6.43
N GLY A 38 2.09 -3.69 -5.78
CA GLY A 38 1.86 -5.04 -6.28
C GLY A 38 3.12 -5.91 -6.32
N GLY A 39 4.16 -5.56 -5.55
CA GLY A 39 5.44 -6.28 -5.51
C GLY A 39 6.34 -5.95 -6.70
N LYS A 40 6.34 -4.69 -7.13
CA LYS A 40 7.18 -4.21 -8.24
C LYS A 40 8.60 -3.92 -7.79
N TYR A 41 8.76 -3.32 -6.60
CA TYR A 41 10.04 -3.12 -5.95
C TYR A 41 10.58 -4.47 -5.45
N PRO A 42 11.76 -4.91 -5.89
CA PRO A 42 12.32 -6.21 -5.51
C PRO A 42 13.15 -6.16 -4.22
N GLY A 43 13.33 -4.97 -3.64
CA GLY A 43 14.12 -4.80 -2.43
C GLY A 43 13.39 -5.32 -1.21
N THR A 44 14.16 -5.73 -0.21
CA THR A 44 13.62 -6.26 1.04
C THR A 44 12.98 -5.15 1.91
N PHE A 45 13.54 -3.94 1.88
CA PHE A 45 13.06 -2.75 2.60
C PHE A 45 13.30 -1.48 1.79
#